data_AF-A0A9P7HSP5-F1
#
_entry.id   AF-A0A9P7HSP5-F1
#
_cell.length_a   1.000
_cell.length_b   1.000
_cell.length_c   1.000
_cell.angle_alpha   90.00
_cell.angle_beta   90.00
_cell.angle_gamma   90.00
#
_symmetry.space_group_name_H-M   'P 1'
#
loop_
_entity.id
_entity.type
_entity.pdbx_description
1 polymer ?
#
loop_
_entity_poly.entity_id
_entity_poly.type
_entity_poly.pdbx_seq_one_letter_code
_entity_poly.pdbx_strand_id
1 'polypeptide(L)'
;MRATSLQTAVRFAHRFGLAGVAMASEPFIASPGLAGYVRRQGLYIATYGPLNDDADGLQLQAIAGVDLIIVNKVKHARQVLSQVQDIHMRPKSS
;
A
#
# COMPACT_ATOMS: atom_id res chain seq x y z
N MET A 1 11.37 -16.29 4.91
CA MET A 1 10.14 -16.12 5.72
C MET A 1 9.46 -14.75 5.48
N ARG A 2 9.22 -14.32 4.23
CA ARG A 2 8.58 -13.02 3.92
C ARG A 2 7.29 -13.13 3.10
N ALA A 3 7.17 -14.15 2.24
CA ALA A 3 5.97 -14.36 1.40
C ALA A 3 4.88 -15.22 2.07
N THR A 4 5.25 -16.08 3.02
CA THR A 4 4.31 -17.05 3.63
C THR A 4 3.22 -16.37 4.45
N SER A 5 3.54 -15.28 5.17
CA SER A 5 2.55 -14.51 5.94
C SER A 5 1.53 -13.83 5.02
N LEU A 6 1.98 -13.19 3.94
CA LEU A 6 1.09 -12.55 2.97
C LEU A 6 0.18 -13.55 2.27
N GLN A 7 0.73 -14.67 1.80
CA GLN A 7 -0.07 -15.73 1.19
C GLN A 7 -1.09 -16.34 2.16
N THR A 8 -0.73 -16.44 3.44
CA THR A 8 -1.65 -16.92 4.48
C THR A 8 -2.77 -15.91 4.73
N ALA A 9 -2.44 -14.62 4.82
CA ALA A 9 -3.43 -13.56 4.97
C ALA A 9 -4.41 -13.49 3.78
N VAL A 10 -3.90 -13.61 2.54
CA VAL A 10 -4.74 -13.66 1.32
C VAL A 10 -5.67 -14.88 1.34
N ARG A 11 -5.15 -16.06 1.68
CA ARG A 11 -5.98 -17.28 1.81
C ARG A 11 -7.04 -17.14 2.89
N PHE A 12 -6.69 -16.54 4.03
CA PHE A 12 -7.63 -16.26 5.11
C PHE A 12 -8.73 -15.30 4.64
N ALA A 13 -8.38 -14.19 3.99
CA ALA A 13 -9.35 -13.23 3.46
C ALA A 13 -10.35 -13.89 2.51
N HIS A 14 -9.88 -14.71 1.56
CA HIS A 14 -10.78 -15.48 0.69
C HIS A 14 -11.65 -16.47 1.46
N ARG A 15 -11.07 -17.21 2.40
CA ARG A 15 -11.81 -18.23 3.18
C ARG A 15 -12.99 -17.63 3.94
N PHE A 16 -12.87 -16.38 4.37
CA PHE A 16 -13.89 -15.70 5.17
C PHE A 16 -14.64 -14.60 4.41
N GLY A 17 -14.45 -14.48 3.09
CA GLY A 17 -15.14 -13.48 2.27
C GLY A 17 -14.81 -12.03 2.65
N LEU A 18 -13.58 -11.77 3.10
CA LEU A 18 -13.13 -10.43 3.46
C LEU A 18 -12.77 -9.62 2.21
N ALA A 19 -12.94 -8.31 2.28
CA ALA A 19 -12.62 -7.39 1.18
C ALA A 19 -11.11 -7.15 0.99
N GLY A 20 -10.28 -7.44 2.00
CA GLY A 20 -8.86 -7.11 1.97
C GLY A 20 -8.10 -7.55 3.21
N VAL A 21 -6.83 -7.16 3.27
CA VAL A 21 -5.92 -7.44 4.40
C VAL A 21 -5.18 -6.17 4.81
N ALA A 22 -4.81 -6.08 6.10
CA ALA A 22 -3.93 -5.04 6.63
C ALA A 22 -2.60 -5.65 7.07
N MET A 23 -1.48 -5.07 6.62
CA MET A 23 -0.15 -5.62 6.82
C MET A 23 0.85 -4.54 7.24
N ALA A 24 1.98 -4.94 7.84
CA ALA A 24 3.07 -4.00 8.10
C ALA A 24 3.57 -3.38 6.76
N SER A 25 4.07 -2.15 6.80
CA SER A 25 4.44 -1.34 5.62
C SER A 25 5.80 -1.73 5.03
N GLU A 26 6.71 -2.24 5.86
CA GLU A 26 8.09 -2.60 5.51
C GLU A 26 8.17 -3.56 4.30
N PRO A 27 7.36 -4.64 4.20
CA PRO A 27 7.37 -5.53 3.05
C PRO A 27 6.97 -4.86 1.74
N PHE A 28 6.05 -3.90 1.77
CA PHE A 28 5.53 -3.23 0.57
C PHE A 28 6.48 -2.13 0.10
N ILE A 29 7.23 -1.52 1.01
CA ILE A 29 8.34 -0.62 0.66
C ILE A 29 9.52 -1.41 0.10
N ALA A 30 9.89 -2.53 0.74
CA ALA A 30 11.00 -3.37 0.30
C ALA A 30 10.70 -4.13 -1.01
N SER A 31 9.42 -4.40 -1.29
CA SER A 31 8.99 -5.10 -2.51
C SER A 31 7.64 -4.56 -3.00
N PRO A 32 7.63 -3.45 -3.77
CA PRO A 32 6.42 -2.79 -4.26
C PRO A 32 5.45 -3.72 -5.03
N GLY A 33 5.99 -4.74 -5.71
CA GLY A 33 5.19 -5.70 -6.47
C GLY A 33 4.20 -6.53 -5.62
N LEU A 34 4.36 -6.57 -4.30
CA LEU A 34 3.46 -7.26 -3.39
C LEU A 34 2.06 -6.64 -3.34
N ALA A 35 1.95 -5.31 -3.47
CA ALA A 35 0.65 -4.64 -3.55
C ALA A 35 -0.11 -5.10 -4.80
N GLY A 36 0.56 -5.11 -5.95
CA GLY A 36 0.01 -5.67 -7.19
C GLY A 36 -0.35 -7.16 -7.10
N TYR A 37 0.40 -7.95 -6.32
CA TYR A 37 0.03 -9.35 -6.05
C TYR A 37 -1.32 -9.45 -5.33
N VAL A 38 -1.52 -8.70 -4.23
CA VAL A 38 -2.80 -8.73 -3.48
C VAL A 38 -3.95 -8.24 -4.35
N ARG A 39 -3.75 -7.15 -5.10
CA ARG A 39 -4.76 -6.60 -6.00
C ARG A 39 -5.18 -7.58 -7.10
N ARG A 40 -4.25 -8.35 -7.67
CA ARG A 40 -4.57 -9.42 -8.65
C ARG A 40 -5.41 -10.55 -8.06
N GLN A 41 -5.42 -10.71 -6.74
CA GLN A 41 -6.31 -11.65 -6.05
C GLN A 41 -7.70 -11.05 -5.79
N GLY A 42 -7.97 -9.82 -6.22
CA GLY A 42 -9.26 -9.15 -6.00
C GLY A 42 -9.47 -8.66 -4.56
N LEU A 43 -8.38 -8.46 -3.82
CA LEU A 43 -8.40 -7.99 -2.44
C LEU A 43 -7.78 -6.59 -2.35
N TYR A 44 -8.31 -5.77 -1.44
CA TYR A 44 -7.67 -4.52 -1.04
C TYR A 44 -6.47 -4.78 -0.12
N ILE A 45 -5.42 -3.97 -0.24
CA ILE A 45 -4.30 -3.97 0.71
C ILE A 45 -4.25 -2.66 1.49
N ALA A 46 -4.28 -2.79 2.82
CA ALA A 46 -3.98 -1.72 3.74
C ALA A 46 -2.59 -1.92 4.38
N THR A 47 -1.88 -0.85 4.68
CA THR A 47 -0.59 -0.92 5.40
C THR A 47 -0.63 -0.16 6.72
N TYR A 48 0.19 -0.61 7.69
CA TYR A 48 0.44 0.05 8.97
C TYR A 48 1.93 0.06 9.33
N GLY A 49 2.31 0.87 10.32
CA GLY A 49 3.66 0.88 10.90
C GLY A 49 4.38 2.21 10.73
N PRO A 50 5.59 2.34 11.28
CA PRO A 50 6.29 3.63 11.39
C PRO A 50 6.52 4.32 10.04
N LEU A 51 6.82 3.53 8.99
CA LEU A 51 7.10 4.06 7.65
C LEU A 51 5.88 4.69 6.97
N ASN A 52 4.68 4.53 7.52
CA ASN A 52 3.49 5.24 7.04
C ASN A 52 3.45 6.71 7.47
N ASP A 53 4.24 7.10 8.45
CA ASP A 53 4.34 8.48 8.91
C ASP A 53 5.54 9.23 8.31
N ASP A 54 6.29 8.56 7.44
CA ASP A 54 7.45 9.10 6.71
C ASP A 54 7.07 9.43 5.27
N ALA A 55 7.59 10.54 4.76
CA ALA A 55 7.26 11.01 3.41
C ALA A 55 7.61 9.97 2.33
N ASP A 56 8.81 9.40 2.37
CA ASP A 56 9.26 8.41 1.38
C ASP A 56 8.40 7.14 1.42
N GLY A 57 8.06 6.68 2.62
CA GLY A 57 7.21 5.50 2.79
C GLY A 57 5.79 5.71 2.28
N LEU A 58 5.21 6.89 2.50
CA LEU A 58 3.92 7.27 1.93
C LEU A 58 3.94 7.28 0.39
N GLN A 59 4.96 7.91 -0.20
CA GLN A 59 5.08 8.03 -1.65
C GLN A 59 5.30 6.67 -2.32
N LEU A 60 6.23 5.87 -1.80
CA LEU A 60 6.53 4.54 -2.36
C LEU A 60 5.31 3.63 -2.31
N GLN A 61 4.56 3.63 -1.22
CA GLN A 61 3.34 2.82 -1.09
C GLN A 61 2.22 3.29 -2.01
N ALA A 62 2.02 4.62 -2.14
CA ALA A 62 1.06 5.17 -3.08
C ALA A 62 1.38 4.79 -4.53
N ILE A 63 2.65 4.89 -4.93
CA ILE A 63 3.13 4.50 -6.26
C ILE A 63 3.02 2.97 -6.46
N ALA A 64 3.30 2.18 -5.43
CA ALA A 64 3.16 0.73 -5.47
C ALA A 64 1.70 0.26 -5.65
N GLY A 65 0.73 1.16 -5.48
CA GLY A 65 -0.68 0.84 -5.57
C GLY A 65 -1.24 0.18 -4.31
N VAL A 66 -0.73 0.58 -3.13
CA VAL A 66 -1.38 0.28 -1.86
C VAL A 66 -2.70 1.04 -1.79
N ASP A 67 -3.79 0.37 -1.47
CA ASP A 67 -5.14 0.95 -1.52
C ASP A 67 -5.43 1.85 -0.30
N LEU A 68 -4.93 1.48 0.88
CA LEU A 68 -5.13 2.25 2.12
C LEU A 68 -3.83 2.32 2.94
N ILE A 69 -3.48 3.51 3.46
CA ILE A 69 -2.32 3.71 4.33
C ILE A 69 -2.80 4.23 5.68
N ILE A 70 -2.54 3.47 6.76
CA ILE A 70 -2.91 3.83 8.13
C ILE A 70 -1.80 4.69 8.74
N VAL A 71 -2.11 5.94 9.07
CA VAL A 71 -1.14 6.95 9.51
C VAL A 71 -1.49 7.51 10.89
N ASN A 72 -0.48 7.90 11.67
CA ASN A 72 -0.68 8.70 12.88
C ASN A 72 -0.64 10.20 12.54
N LYS A 73 0.20 10.61 11.58
CA LYS A 73 0.42 12.01 11.20
C LYS A 73 -0.45 12.43 10.01
N VAL A 74 -1.78 12.47 10.20
CA VAL A 74 -2.77 12.73 9.13
C VAL A 74 -2.51 14.00 8.31
N LYS A 75 -2.09 15.10 8.96
CA LYS A 75 -1.79 16.37 8.27
C LYS A 75 -0.56 16.23 7.37
N HIS A 76 0.48 15.57 7.86
CA HIS A 76 1.70 15.33 7.10
C HIS A 76 1.41 14.42 5.90
N ALA A 77 0.69 13.32 6.12
CA ALA A 77 0.32 12.38 5.08
C ALA A 77 -0.48 13.06 3.95
N ARG A 78 -1.47 13.89 4.29
CA ARG A 78 -2.24 14.65 3.29
C ARG A 78 -1.36 15.55 2.42
N GLN A 79 -0.38 16.25 3.02
CA GLN A 79 0.53 17.14 2.29
C GLN A 79 1.46 16.39 1.33
N VAL A 80 1.99 15.24 1.77
CA VAL A 80 2.86 14.41 0.95
C VAL A 80 2.08 13.77 -0.20
N LEU A 81 0.91 13.19 0.08
CA LEU A 81 0.14 12.46 -0.93
C LEU A 81 -0.50 13.36 -1.99
N SER A 82 -0.81 14.63 -1.68
CA SER A 82 -1.28 15.57 -2.71
C SER A 82 -0.22 15.82 -3.78
N GLN A 83 1.06 15.85 -3.40
CA GLN A 83 2.17 16.06 -4.34
C GLN A 83 2.38 14.86 -5.29
N VAL A 84 2.06 13.64 -4.83
CA VAL A 84 2.15 12.42 -5.66
C VAL A 84 1.05 12.38 -6.72
N GLN A 85 -0.15 12.86 -6.39
CA GLN A 85 -1.28 12.92 -7.31
C GLN A 85 -1.01 13.91 -8.47
N ASP A 86 -0.30 15.00 -8.19
CA ASP A 86 0.11 15.98 -9.21
C ASP A 86 1.12 15.42 -10.23
N ILE A 87 1.92 14.42 -9.85
CA ILE A 87 2.91 13.77 -10.74
C ILE A 87 2.22 12.81 -11.71
N HIS A 88 1.20 12.07 -11.26
CA HIS A 88 0.46 11.11 -12.10
C HIS A 88 -0.59 11.78 -13.02
N MET A 89 -0.89 13.06 -12.85
CA MET A 89 -1.80 13.84 -13.72
C MET A 89 -1.10 14.71 -14.77
N ARG A 90 0.23 14.68 -14.90
CA ARG A 90 0.89 15.32 -16.05
C ARG A 90 0.57 14.52 -17.32
N PRO A 91 0.00 15.14 -18.38
CA PRO A 91 -0.17 14.45 -19.65
C PRO A 91 1.21 13.99 -20.12
N LYS A 92 1.32 12.73 -20.55
CA LYS A 92 2.50 12.29 -21.32
C LYS A 92 2.56 13.20 -22.54
N SER A 93 3.59 14.04 -22.61
CA SER A 93 3.89 14.79 -23.82
C SER A 93 4.15 13.79 -24.95
N SER A 94 3.21 13.74 -25.89
CA SER A 94 3.39 13.11 -27.20
C SER A 94 4.50 13.78 -28.00
#